data_AF-A0A8G1M3J5-F1
#
_entry.id   AF-A0A8G1M3J5-F1
#
_cell.length_a   1.000
_cell.length_b   1.000
_cell.length_c   1.000
_cell.angle_alpha   90.00
_cell.angle_beta   90.00
_cell.angle_gamma   90.00
#
_symmetry.space_group_name_H-M   'P 1'
#
loop_
_entity.id
_entity.type
_entity.pdbx_description
1 polymer ?
#
loop_
_entity_poly.entity_id
_entity_poly.type
_entity_poly.pdbx_seq_one_letter_code
_entity_poly.pdbx_strand_id
1 'polypeptide(L)'
;MISNHTSRDIDVGVGRRKEFIGVSEGDWDQNTRLFTESLRYKSIAARFKHGVPWEETEFFDHCMRKIQNKGEYWHGCTSKREVMNRFAYVEDLYENIKENGYKSQPELRPQHSATDYVDELLNEILVDIGRDGEFLFVDGRHRLAIAKILGLEKVPVVIDHRHKRWMEKRDQYYLDQRYIHPDIPR
;
A
#
# COMPACT_ATOMS: atom_id res chain seq x y z
N MET A 1 11.98 8.98 -2.13
CA MET A 1 11.69 8.64 -0.72
C MET A 1 10.28 8.10 -0.65
N ILE A 2 10.09 6.98 0.05
CA ILE A 2 8.75 6.39 0.25
C ILE A 2 8.03 7.28 1.26
N SER A 3 7.05 8.08 0.83
CA SER A 3 6.29 8.89 1.77
C SER A 3 5.66 7.99 2.84
N ASN A 4 5.59 8.52 4.05
CA ASN A 4 4.87 7.88 5.14
C ASN A 4 3.40 8.30 5.15
N HIS A 5 2.97 9.23 4.31
CA HIS A 5 1.65 9.83 4.41
C HIS A 5 0.60 9.07 3.59
N THR A 6 -0.63 9.02 4.11
CA THR A 6 -1.84 8.52 3.43
C THR A 6 -2.92 9.58 3.57
N SER A 7 -3.61 9.91 2.48
CA SER A 7 -4.84 10.71 2.48
C SER A 7 -6.10 9.87 2.67
N ARG A 8 -5.97 8.54 2.62
CA ARG A 8 -7.09 7.60 2.70
C ARG A 8 -7.10 6.88 4.04
N ASP A 9 -8.29 6.44 4.46
CA ASP A 9 -8.43 5.60 5.65
C ASP A 9 -7.81 4.21 5.38
N ILE A 10 -6.79 3.90 6.17
CA ILE A 10 -5.99 2.69 6.03
C ILE A 10 -6.57 1.48 6.77
N ASP A 11 -7.54 1.69 7.67
CA ASP A 11 -8.08 0.61 8.50
C ASP A 11 -9.41 0.07 7.98
N VAL A 12 -9.99 0.72 6.96
CA VAL A 12 -11.16 0.25 6.20
C VAL A 12 -10.74 -0.56 4.98
N GLY A 13 -11.31 -1.76 4.85
CA GLY A 13 -11.21 -2.54 3.61
C GLY A 13 -12.21 -1.98 2.61
N VAL A 14 -11.78 -1.05 1.75
CA VAL A 14 -12.63 -0.58 0.65
C VAL A 14 -12.47 -1.55 -0.52
N GLY A 15 -13.58 -1.99 -1.11
CA GLY A 15 -13.55 -2.81 -2.31
C GLY A 15 -12.76 -2.14 -3.43
N ARG A 16 -12.05 -2.94 -4.24
CA ARG A 16 -11.28 -2.48 -5.41
C ARG A 16 -12.24 -1.77 -6.37
N ARG A 17 -12.13 -0.44 -6.54
CA ARG A 17 -12.87 0.25 -7.61
C ARG A 17 -12.06 0.15 -8.91
N LYS A 18 -12.74 -0.02 -10.03
CA LYS A 18 -12.10 -0.14 -11.37
C LYS A 18 -11.79 1.21 -12.02
N GLU A 19 -12.12 2.33 -11.38
CA GLU A 19 -12.13 3.67 -12.00
C GLU A 19 -11.02 4.61 -11.49
N PHE A 20 -9.94 4.06 -10.94
CA PHE A 20 -9.06 4.86 -10.08
C PHE A 20 -7.86 5.54 -10.74
N ILE A 21 -7.72 5.54 -12.06
CA ILE A 21 -6.66 6.33 -12.70
C ILE A 21 -7.23 7.69 -13.09
N GLY A 22 -6.78 8.76 -12.45
CA GLY A 22 -7.31 10.08 -12.76
C GLY A 22 -6.54 11.28 -12.24
N VAL A 23 -7.06 12.45 -12.61
CA VAL A 23 -6.60 13.75 -12.14
C VAL A 23 -7.78 14.46 -11.48
N SER A 24 -7.57 15.01 -10.29
CA SER A 24 -8.63 15.75 -9.58
C SER A 24 -8.08 16.94 -8.81
N GLU A 25 -8.93 17.93 -8.57
CA GLU A 25 -8.65 19.11 -7.74
C GLU A 25 -9.29 18.95 -6.35
N GLY A 26 -9.15 19.97 -5.50
CA GLY A 26 -9.67 19.99 -4.14
C GLY A 26 -8.61 19.68 -3.08
N ASP A 27 -9.05 19.41 -1.85
CA ASP A 27 -8.17 19.33 -0.67
C ASP A 27 -7.96 17.92 -0.12
N TRP A 28 -8.20 16.91 -0.96
CA TRP A 28 -8.07 15.50 -0.59
C TRP A 28 -6.64 15.11 -0.18
N ASP A 29 -5.63 15.88 -0.58
CA ASP A 29 -4.22 15.64 -0.28
C ASP A 29 -3.73 16.29 1.02
N GLN A 30 -4.56 17.08 1.71
CA GLN A 30 -4.10 17.91 2.84
C GLN A 30 -4.23 17.26 4.22
N ASN A 31 -5.19 16.37 4.42
CA ASN A 31 -5.42 15.73 5.72
C ASN A 31 -4.77 14.34 5.77
N THR A 32 -3.44 14.33 5.80
CA THR A 32 -2.68 13.09 5.75
C THR A 32 -2.36 12.53 7.14
N ARG A 33 -2.20 11.21 7.21
CA ARG A 33 -1.73 10.51 8.41
C ARG A 33 -0.50 9.69 8.09
N LEU A 34 0.29 9.36 9.11
CA LEU A 34 1.41 8.46 8.94
C LEU A 34 0.93 7.01 8.83
N PHE A 35 1.20 6.36 7.71
CA PHE A 35 1.03 4.92 7.47
C PHE A 35 1.69 4.09 8.57
N THR A 36 2.86 4.52 9.05
CA THR A 36 3.59 3.85 10.13
C THR A 36 2.90 3.96 11.49
N GLU A 37 1.91 4.84 11.63
CA GLU A 37 1.09 4.93 12.85
C GLU A 37 -0.14 4.03 12.81
N SER A 38 -0.44 3.42 11.65
CA SER A 38 -1.55 2.49 11.50
C SER A 38 -1.42 1.28 12.41
N LEU A 39 -2.56 0.80 12.91
CA LEU A 39 -2.65 -0.39 13.73
C LEU A 39 -2.02 -1.61 13.03
N ARG A 40 -2.29 -1.74 11.72
CA ARG A 40 -1.77 -2.82 10.90
C ARG A 40 -0.25 -2.76 10.76
N TYR A 41 0.32 -1.59 10.44
CA TYR A 41 1.78 -1.44 10.36
C TYR A 41 2.44 -1.77 11.70
N LYS A 42 1.93 -1.20 12.80
CA LYS A 42 2.49 -1.42 14.15
C LYS A 42 2.50 -2.91 14.51
N SER A 43 1.43 -3.63 14.19
CA SER A 43 1.34 -5.08 14.46
C SER A 43 2.30 -5.90 13.59
N ILE A 44 2.43 -5.57 12.30
CA ILE A 44 3.41 -6.21 11.41
C ILE A 44 4.85 -5.92 11.88
N ALA A 45 5.14 -4.68 12.30
CA ALA A 45 6.43 -4.31 12.84
C ALA A 45 6.73 -5.04 14.16
N ALA A 46 5.75 -5.15 15.06
CA ALA A 46 5.90 -5.91 16.31
C ALA A 46 6.25 -7.38 16.04
N ARG A 47 5.57 -8.01 15.08
CA ARG A 47 5.86 -9.38 14.67
C ARG A 47 7.30 -9.52 14.18
N PHE A 48 7.70 -8.76 13.17
CA PHE A 48 8.97 -9.00 12.47
C PHE A 48 10.20 -8.37 13.13
N LYS A 49 10.03 -7.26 13.87
CA LYS A 49 11.15 -6.61 14.59
C LYS A 49 11.33 -7.12 16.01
N HIS A 50 10.26 -7.61 16.64
CA HIS A 50 10.28 -7.98 18.06
C HIS A 50 9.82 -9.42 18.33
N GLY A 51 9.46 -10.19 17.30
CA GLY A 51 9.08 -11.60 17.44
C GLY A 51 7.72 -11.84 18.09
N VAL A 52 6.90 -10.79 18.29
CA VAL A 52 5.60 -10.89 18.96
C VAL A 52 4.69 -11.87 18.20
N PRO A 53 4.11 -12.90 18.84
CA PRO A 53 3.14 -13.78 18.20
C PRO A 53 1.94 -13.02 17.63
N TRP A 54 1.41 -13.42 16.48
CA TRP A 54 0.30 -12.69 15.84
C TRP A 54 -0.91 -12.57 16.76
N GLU A 55 -1.23 -13.61 17.50
CA GLU A 55 -2.33 -13.65 18.46
C GLU A 55 -2.18 -12.67 19.63
N GLU A 56 -0.99 -12.14 19.86
CA GLU A 56 -0.70 -11.13 20.88
C GLU A 56 -0.61 -9.71 20.28
N THR A 57 -0.82 -9.57 18.97
CA THR A 57 -0.81 -8.26 18.32
C THR A 57 -2.15 -7.54 18.46
N GLU A 58 -2.10 -6.22 18.62
CA GLU A 58 -3.30 -5.38 18.72
C GLU A 58 -4.21 -5.48 17.47
N PHE A 59 -3.63 -5.74 16.29
CA PHE A 59 -4.41 -5.96 15.07
C PHE A 59 -5.17 -7.30 15.09
N PHE A 60 -4.62 -8.38 15.66
CA PHE A 60 -5.36 -9.63 15.84
C PHE A 60 -6.58 -9.42 16.76
N ASP A 61 -6.38 -8.75 17.89
CA ASP A 61 -7.48 -8.41 18.80
C ASP A 61 -8.56 -7.56 18.12
N HIS A 62 -8.15 -6.60 17.28
CA HIS A 62 -9.06 -5.80 16.48
C HIS A 62 -9.86 -6.66 15.49
N CYS A 63 -9.20 -7.59 14.80
CA CYS A 63 -9.87 -8.53 13.90
C CYS A 63 -10.91 -9.38 14.64
N MET A 64 -10.55 -9.94 15.80
CA MET A 64 -11.47 -10.77 16.60
C MET A 64 -12.69 -9.98 17.06
N ARG A 65 -12.49 -8.76 17.57
CA ARG A 65 -13.61 -7.88 17.95
C ARG A 65 -14.50 -7.52 16.78
N LYS A 66 -13.94 -7.24 15.60
CA LYS A 66 -14.74 -6.89 14.41
C LYS A 66 -15.55 -8.07 13.90
N ILE A 67 -14.94 -9.25 13.82
CA ILE A 67 -15.63 -10.50 13.44
C ILE A 67 -16.78 -10.80 14.41
N GLN A 68 -16.53 -10.71 15.71
CA GLN A 68 -17.57 -10.95 16.73
C GLN A 68 -18.76 -9.98 16.60
N ASN A 69 -18.49 -8.70 16.29
CA ASN A 69 -19.52 -7.67 16.24
C ASN A 69 -20.26 -7.57 14.90
N LYS A 70 -19.59 -7.85 13.78
CA LYS A 70 -20.11 -7.62 12.42
C LYS A 70 -20.26 -8.90 11.57
N GLY A 71 -19.81 -10.04 12.07
CA GLY A 71 -19.78 -11.31 11.32
C GLY A 71 -18.60 -11.43 10.34
N GLU A 72 -18.05 -10.31 9.86
CA GLU A 72 -16.91 -10.29 8.93
C GLU A 72 -15.98 -9.09 9.14
N TYR A 73 -14.71 -9.26 8.77
CA TYR A 73 -13.68 -8.21 8.74
C TYR A 73 -12.53 -8.57 7.78
N TRP A 74 -11.58 -7.66 7.53
CA TRP A 74 -10.31 -7.88 6.80
C TRP A 74 -10.37 -8.89 5.64
N HIS A 75 -10.74 -8.42 4.44
CA HIS A 75 -10.95 -9.28 3.26
C HIS A 75 -12.03 -10.36 3.45
N GLY A 76 -13.10 -10.05 4.20
CA GLY A 76 -14.23 -10.96 4.39
C GLY A 76 -13.92 -12.15 5.31
N CYS A 77 -12.83 -12.11 6.07
CA CYS A 77 -12.56 -13.08 7.12
C CYS A 77 -13.69 -13.07 8.16
N THR A 78 -14.21 -14.26 8.45
CA THR A 78 -15.31 -14.49 9.40
C THR A 78 -14.89 -15.34 10.60
N SER A 79 -13.63 -15.80 10.63
CA SER A 79 -13.13 -16.68 11.70
C SER A 79 -11.66 -16.43 12.06
N LYS A 80 -11.26 -16.87 13.27
CA LYS A 80 -9.86 -16.87 13.71
C LYS A 80 -8.96 -17.59 12.70
N ARG A 81 -9.38 -18.74 12.19
CA ARG A 81 -8.61 -19.54 11.23
C ARG A 81 -8.32 -18.75 9.95
N GLU A 82 -9.31 -18.05 9.41
CA GLU A 82 -9.11 -17.24 8.20
C GLU A 82 -8.17 -16.05 8.43
N VAL A 83 -8.27 -15.40 9.60
CA VAL A 83 -7.32 -14.35 10.01
C VAL A 83 -5.91 -14.90 10.12
N MET A 84 -5.72 -16.08 10.74
CA MET A 84 -4.40 -16.72 10.83
C MET A 84 -3.84 -17.11 9.46
N ASN A 85 -4.69 -17.59 8.53
CA ASN A 85 -4.25 -17.87 7.16
C ASN A 85 -3.76 -16.61 6.44
N ARG A 86 -4.39 -15.45 6.70
CA ARG A 86 -3.92 -14.16 6.18
C ARG A 86 -2.59 -13.75 6.78
N PHE A 87 -2.35 -14.04 8.06
CA PHE A 87 -1.04 -13.79 8.68
C PHE A 87 0.04 -14.72 8.12
N ALA A 88 -0.26 -16.01 7.90
CA ALA A 88 0.67 -16.91 7.22
C ALA A 88 1.08 -16.38 5.83
N TYR A 89 0.13 -15.86 5.05
CA TYR A 89 0.45 -15.18 3.79
C TYR A 89 1.40 -13.97 3.98
N VAL A 90 1.26 -13.21 5.07
CA VAL A 90 2.16 -12.08 5.37
C VAL A 90 3.56 -12.56 5.76
N GLU A 91 3.67 -13.68 6.49
CA GLU A 91 4.96 -14.34 6.80
C GLU A 91 5.66 -14.79 5.52
N ASP A 92 4.96 -15.51 4.65
CA ASP A 92 5.51 -15.99 3.37
C ASP A 92 5.99 -14.83 2.50
N LEU A 93 5.19 -13.75 2.43
CA LEU A 93 5.54 -12.55 1.69
C LEU A 93 6.77 -11.84 2.28
N TYR A 94 6.89 -11.80 3.60
CA TYR A 94 8.03 -11.19 4.29
C TYR A 94 9.33 -11.94 3.98
N GLU A 95 9.33 -13.26 4.18
CA GLU A 95 10.53 -14.07 3.90
C GLU A 95 10.88 -14.02 2.41
N ASN A 96 9.89 -14.05 1.52
CA ASN A 96 10.16 -13.93 0.08
C ASN A 96 10.85 -12.61 -0.27
N ILE A 97 10.35 -11.46 0.22
CA ILE A 97 10.93 -10.14 -0.07
C ILE A 97 12.31 -10.00 0.59
N LYS A 98 12.49 -10.55 1.79
CA LYS A 98 13.76 -10.53 2.53
C LYS A 98 14.85 -11.34 1.81
N GLU A 99 14.51 -12.52 1.29
CA GLU A 99 15.46 -13.41 0.62
C GLU A 99 15.71 -13.02 -0.84
N ASN A 100 14.66 -12.60 -1.56
CA ASN A 100 14.70 -12.42 -3.02
C ASN A 100 14.62 -10.96 -3.47
N GLY A 101 14.50 -10.02 -2.52
CA GLY A 101 14.19 -8.63 -2.80
C GLY A 101 12.72 -8.43 -3.20
N TYR A 102 12.34 -7.16 -3.37
CA TYR A 102 11.01 -6.80 -3.87
C TYR A 102 10.91 -7.08 -5.36
N LYS A 103 9.89 -7.83 -5.78
CA LYS A 103 9.53 -8.01 -7.20
C LYS A 103 8.18 -7.37 -7.48
N SER A 104 8.12 -6.56 -8.54
CA SER A 104 6.87 -5.95 -9.00
C SER A 104 5.88 -7.01 -9.52
N GLN A 105 4.60 -6.68 -9.58
CA GLN A 105 3.60 -7.59 -10.13
C GLN A 105 3.93 -8.06 -11.58
N PRO A 106 4.41 -7.20 -12.49
CA PRO A 106 4.87 -7.65 -13.82
C PRO A 106 6.04 -8.64 -13.79
N GLU A 107 6.98 -8.50 -12.85
CA GLU A 107 8.14 -9.41 -12.72
C GLU A 107 7.75 -10.78 -12.17
N LEU A 108 6.67 -10.83 -11.37
CA LEU A 108 6.12 -12.07 -10.82
C LEU A 108 5.20 -12.80 -11.80
N ARG A 109 4.91 -12.20 -12.96
CA ARG A 109 3.95 -12.71 -13.93
C ARG A 109 4.48 -13.99 -14.59
N PRO A 110 3.76 -15.12 -14.51
CA PRO A 110 4.03 -16.27 -15.37
C PRO A 110 3.81 -15.88 -16.83
N GLN A 111 4.66 -16.37 -17.74
CA GLN A 111 4.63 -16.05 -19.18
C GLN A 111 3.27 -16.28 -19.87
N HIS A 112 2.34 -16.99 -19.22
CA HIS A 112 1.00 -17.31 -19.72
C HIS A 112 -0.13 -17.02 -18.71
N SER A 113 -0.04 -15.95 -17.90
CA SER A 113 -1.17 -15.58 -17.03
C SER A 113 -2.34 -15.00 -17.84
N ALA A 114 -3.55 -15.54 -17.59
CA ALA A 114 -4.82 -15.06 -18.11
C ALA A 114 -5.43 -13.93 -17.26
N THR A 115 -4.71 -13.46 -16.23
CA THR A 115 -5.15 -12.37 -15.36
C THR A 115 -5.17 -11.04 -16.11
N ASP A 116 -6.21 -10.25 -15.86
CA ASP A 116 -6.32 -8.89 -16.37
C ASP A 116 -5.14 -8.06 -15.85
N TYR A 117 -4.42 -7.41 -16.76
CA TYR A 117 -3.28 -6.54 -16.45
C TYR A 117 -3.65 -5.46 -15.42
N VAL A 118 -4.88 -4.95 -15.47
CA VAL A 118 -5.38 -3.95 -14.51
C VAL A 118 -5.49 -4.57 -13.11
N ASP A 119 -6.03 -5.78 -12.99
CA ASP A 119 -6.15 -6.46 -11.69
C ASP A 119 -4.78 -6.76 -11.09
N GLU A 120 -3.77 -7.03 -11.92
CA GLU A 120 -2.38 -7.20 -11.49
C GLU A 120 -1.79 -5.89 -10.95
N LEU A 121 -1.93 -4.77 -11.69
CA LEU A 121 -1.46 -3.47 -11.22
C LEU A 121 -2.12 -3.03 -9.92
N LEU A 122 -3.41 -3.33 -9.73
CA LEU A 122 -4.13 -3.04 -8.50
C LEU A 122 -3.69 -3.90 -7.30
N ASN A 123 -2.88 -4.94 -7.53
CA ASN A 123 -2.21 -5.64 -6.43
C ASN A 123 -0.89 -4.97 -6.02
N GLU A 124 -0.32 -4.07 -6.81
CA GLU A 124 0.91 -3.35 -6.46
C GLU A 124 0.69 -2.35 -5.31
N ILE A 125 1.77 -1.77 -4.77
CA ILE A 125 1.65 -0.60 -3.89
C ILE A 125 1.05 0.57 -4.70
N LEU A 126 -0.14 1.00 -4.30
CA LEU A 126 -0.84 2.13 -4.91
C LEU A 126 -0.55 3.41 -4.15
N VAL A 127 -0.28 4.48 -4.88
CA VAL A 127 -0.09 5.82 -4.33
C VAL A 127 -0.82 6.87 -5.16
N ASP A 128 -1.34 7.89 -4.49
CA ASP A 128 -1.74 9.16 -5.11
C ASP A 128 -0.52 10.11 -5.15
N ILE A 129 -0.61 11.20 -5.93
CA ILE A 129 0.35 12.29 -5.90
C ILE A 129 -0.36 13.60 -5.53
N GLY A 130 -0.01 14.14 -4.36
CA GLY A 130 -0.55 15.40 -3.84
C GLY A 130 -0.12 16.64 -4.63
N ARG A 131 -0.68 17.81 -4.31
CA ARG A 131 -0.48 19.08 -5.06
C ARG A 131 0.97 19.55 -5.18
N ASP A 132 1.82 19.06 -4.29
CA ASP A 132 3.24 19.40 -4.22
C ASP A 132 4.18 18.28 -4.70
N GLY A 133 3.61 17.21 -5.26
CA GLY A 133 4.38 16.05 -5.76
C GLY A 133 4.64 14.98 -4.71
N GLU A 134 4.11 15.15 -3.49
CA GLU A 134 4.24 14.12 -2.47
C GLU A 134 3.46 12.85 -2.87
N PHE A 135 4.11 11.69 -2.80
CA PHE A 135 3.43 10.40 -2.91
C PHE A 135 2.57 10.15 -1.66
N LEU A 136 1.32 9.75 -1.83
CA LEU A 136 0.40 9.48 -0.72
C LEU A 136 -0.08 8.03 -0.83
N PHE A 137 0.16 7.22 0.19
CA PHE A 137 -0.21 5.81 0.19
C PHE A 137 -1.73 5.60 0.04
N VAL A 138 -2.11 4.60 -0.77
CA VAL A 138 -3.51 4.21 -1.03
C VAL A 138 -3.76 2.75 -0.64
N ASP A 139 -3.01 1.82 -1.22
CA ASP A 139 -3.12 0.38 -0.94
C ASP A 139 -1.80 -0.36 -1.19
N GLY A 140 -1.76 -1.66 -0.87
CA GLY A 140 -0.54 -2.47 -0.82
C GLY A 140 0.06 -2.54 0.59
N ARG A 141 -0.81 -2.47 1.62
CA ARG A 141 -0.43 -2.32 3.04
C ARG A 141 0.64 -3.30 3.50
N HIS A 142 0.51 -4.58 3.16
CA HIS A 142 1.49 -5.60 3.57
C HIS A 142 2.85 -5.38 2.90
N ARG A 143 2.85 -5.18 1.58
CA ARG A 143 4.08 -4.94 0.79
C ARG A 143 4.81 -3.69 1.25
N LEU A 144 4.08 -2.59 1.47
CA LEU A 144 4.68 -1.36 1.98
C LEU A 144 5.23 -1.52 3.41
N ALA A 145 4.49 -2.19 4.30
CA ALA A 145 4.96 -2.43 5.66
C ALA A 145 6.25 -3.26 5.67
N ILE A 146 6.28 -4.37 4.92
CA ILE A 146 7.44 -5.25 4.79
C ILE A 146 8.63 -4.48 4.22
N ALA A 147 8.44 -3.74 3.12
CA ALA A 147 9.51 -2.94 2.51
C ALA A 147 10.12 -1.93 3.49
N LYS A 148 9.28 -1.24 4.29
CA LYS A 148 9.75 -0.32 5.33
C LYS A 148 10.46 -1.03 6.49
N ILE A 149 9.98 -2.20 6.91
CA ILE A 149 10.58 -2.99 7.99
C ILE A 149 11.96 -3.50 7.58
N LEU A 150 12.10 -3.98 6.34
CA LEU A 150 13.35 -4.45 5.76
C LEU A 150 14.31 -3.31 5.34
N GLY A 151 13.87 -2.05 5.41
CA GLY A 151 14.70 -0.89 5.09
C GLY A 151 15.00 -0.74 3.59
N LEU A 152 14.10 -1.18 2.71
CA LEU A 152 14.28 -1.01 1.27
C LEU A 152 14.27 0.47 0.88
N GLU A 153 15.28 0.91 0.12
CA GLU A 153 15.42 2.31 -0.29
C GLU A 153 14.34 2.75 -1.28
N LYS A 154 13.90 1.83 -2.15
CA LYS A 154 12.96 2.08 -3.24
C LYS A 154 12.07 0.85 -3.44
N VAL A 155 10.83 1.11 -3.82
CA VAL A 155 9.85 0.09 -4.21
C VAL A 155 9.10 0.57 -5.47
N PRO A 156 8.68 -0.36 -6.34
CA PRO A 156 7.76 -0.01 -7.42
C PRO A 156 6.42 0.40 -6.83
N VAL A 157 5.78 1.38 -7.46
CA VAL A 157 4.44 1.85 -7.11
C VAL A 157 3.64 2.07 -8.38
N VAL A 158 2.32 1.95 -8.28
CA VAL A 158 1.37 2.34 -9.32
C VAL A 158 0.70 3.63 -8.88
N ILE A 159 0.63 4.61 -9.78
CA ILE A 159 -0.03 5.88 -9.49
C ILE A 159 -1.53 5.71 -9.74
N ASP A 160 -2.31 5.86 -8.68
CA ASP A 160 -3.76 5.83 -8.67
C ASP A 160 -4.26 7.21 -9.16
N HIS A 161 -4.18 8.25 -8.32
CA HIS A 161 -4.63 9.58 -8.67
C HIS A 161 -3.51 10.63 -8.62
N ARG A 162 -3.67 11.71 -9.40
CA ARG A 162 -2.80 12.90 -9.32
C ARG A 162 -3.62 14.15 -9.02
N HIS A 163 -3.03 15.05 -8.24
CA HIS A 163 -3.61 16.36 -8.02
C HIS A 163 -3.42 17.25 -9.25
N LYS A 164 -4.45 18.02 -9.65
CA LYS A 164 -4.42 18.90 -10.82
C LYS A 164 -3.26 19.90 -10.79
N ARG A 165 -3.03 20.56 -9.64
CA ARG A 165 -1.87 21.46 -9.43
C ARG A 165 -0.51 20.76 -9.58
N TRP A 166 -0.42 19.47 -9.26
CA TRP A 166 0.83 18.73 -9.50
C TRP A 166 1.06 18.54 -11.00
N MET A 167 0.02 18.23 -11.77
CA MET A 167 0.12 18.09 -13.23
C MET A 167 0.63 19.38 -13.89
N GLU A 168 0.10 20.54 -13.49
CA GLU A 168 0.56 21.85 -13.97
C GLU A 168 2.06 22.06 -13.69
N LYS A 169 2.52 21.76 -12.47
CA LYS A 169 3.95 21.85 -12.10
C LYS A 169 4.80 20.83 -12.86
N ARG A 170 4.33 19.60 -12.97
CA ARG A 170 5.03 18.48 -13.63
C ARG A 170 5.30 18.80 -15.09
N ASP A 171 4.30 19.32 -15.80
CA ASP A 171 4.43 19.67 -17.21
C ASP A 171 5.40 20.86 -17.39
N GLN A 172 5.37 21.84 -16.47
CA GLN A 172 6.37 22.92 -16.45
C GLN A 172 7.79 22.39 -16.19
N TYR A 173 7.98 21.51 -15.20
CA TYR A 173 9.29 20.92 -14.90
C TYR A 173 9.84 20.08 -16.06
N TYR A 174 8.97 19.37 -16.77
CA TYR A 174 9.34 18.62 -17.97
C TYR A 174 9.89 19.56 -19.06
N LEU A 175 9.21 20.68 -19.32
CA LEU A 175 9.65 21.68 -20.30
C LEU A 175 10.96 22.37 -19.90
N ASP A 176 11.11 22.70 -18.62
CA ASP A 176 12.27 23.43 -18.13
C ASP A 176 13.52 22.55 -17.95
N GLN A 177 13.36 21.21 -17.98
CA GLN A 177 14.40 20.23 -17.62
C GLN A 177 15.07 20.51 -16.27
N ARG A 178 14.31 21.13 -15.36
CA ARG A 178 14.73 21.47 -14.01
C ARG A 178 13.81 20.73 -13.06
N TYR A 179 14.39 19.92 -12.18
CA TYR A 179 13.72 19.04 -11.20
C TYR A 179 13.54 17.59 -11.64
N ILE A 180 13.99 16.66 -10.80
CA ILE A 180 13.86 15.22 -11.03
C ILE A 180 12.85 14.68 -10.03
N HIS A 181 11.61 14.52 -10.50
CA HIS A 181 10.57 13.78 -9.79
C HIS A 181 10.34 12.43 -10.47
N PRO A 182 10.12 11.32 -9.74
CA PRO A 182 9.87 10.02 -10.37
C PRO A 182 8.62 9.97 -11.28
N ASP A 183 7.70 10.92 -11.13
CA ASP A 183 6.50 11.05 -11.97
C ASP A 183 6.71 11.93 -13.23
N ILE A 184 7.85 12.61 -13.37
CA ILE A 184 8.15 13.38 -14.58
C ILE A 184 8.68 12.41 -15.66
N PRO A 185 8.09 12.40 -16.88
CA PRO A 185 8.59 11.60 -17.99
C PRO A 185 10.06 11.93 -18.30
N ARG A 186 10.84 10.90 -18.64
CA ARG A 186 12.22 11.06 -19.11
C ARG A 186 12.28 11.18 -20.62
#